data_AF-A0A957UUH3-F1
#
_entry.id   AF-A0A957UUH3-F1
#
_cell.length_a   1.000
_cell.length_b   1.000
_cell.length_c   1.000
_cell.angle_alpha   90.00
_cell.angle_beta   90.00
_cell.angle_gamma   90.00
#
_symmetry.space_group_name_H-M   'P 1'
#
loop_
_entity.id
_entity.type
_entity.pdbx_description
1 polymer ?
#
loop_
_entity_poly.entity_id
_entity_poly.type
_entity_poly.pdbx_seq_one_letter_code
_entity_poly.pdbx_strand_id
1 'polypeptide(L)' 'MSEPNYMSDITGVFGYPVAENPTGVMQNAAFQALGLNWLYLNFEVTADNLAGAVQG' A
#
# COMPACT_ATOMS: atom_id res chain seq x y z
N MET A 1 21.57 18.12 -7.60
CA MET A 1 20.64 17.16 -8.22
C MET A 1 20.52 16.01 -7.24
N SER A 2 19.30 15.65 -6.83
CA SER A 2 19.09 14.49 -5.95
C SER A 2 19.46 13.21 -6.69
N GLU A 3 20.07 12.25 -5.98
CA GLU A 3 20.37 10.92 -6.53
C GLU A 3 19.08 10.19 -6.95
N PRO A 4 19.14 9.30 -7.95
CA PRO A 4 17.98 8.48 -8.32
C PRO A 4 17.55 7.60 -7.14
N ASN A 5 16.30 7.74 -6.72
CA ASN A 5 15.69 6.94 -5.67
C ASN A 5 14.65 6.00 -6.27
N TYR A 6 14.87 4.69 -6.12
CA TYR A 6 13.99 3.63 -6.61
C TYR A 6 13.06 3.06 -5.54
N MET A 7 13.17 3.53 -4.29
CA MET A 7 12.29 3.10 -3.19
C MET A 7 11.02 3.94 -3.19
N SER A 8 9.88 3.28 -3.33
CA SER A 8 8.57 3.89 -3.08
C SER A 8 8.19 3.72 -1.62
N ASP A 9 7.54 4.72 -1.04
CA ASP A 9 6.85 4.54 0.24
C ASP A 9 5.61 3.64 0.01
N ILE A 10 5.30 2.79 0.98
CA ILE A 10 4.19 1.84 0.87
C ILE A 10 3.16 2.15 1.94
N THR A 11 1.90 2.19 1.51
CA THR A 11 0.73 2.18 2.38
C THR A 11 -0.26 1.13 1.87
N GLY A 12 -1.29 0.80 2.63
CA GLY A 12 -2.21 -0.24 2.23
C GLY A 12 -3.18 -0.66 3.30
N VAL A 13 -3.86 -1.78 3.03
CA VAL A 13 -4.81 -2.41 3.94
C VAL A 13 -4.43 -3.86 4.21
N PHE A 14 -4.48 -4.24 5.48
CA PHE A 14 -4.48 -5.63 5.92
C PHE A 14 -5.92 -6.08 6.15
N GLY A 15 -6.30 -7.18 5.50
CA GLY A 15 -7.61 -7.79 5.72
C GLY A 15 -7.78 -9.08 4.94
N TYR A 16 -8.88 -9.79 5.16
CA TYR A 16 -9.17 -11.03 4.44
C TYR A 16 -10.68 -11.28 4.37
N PRO A 17 -11.28 -11.45 3.17
CA PRO A 17 -10.71 -11.16 1.85
C PRO A 17 -10.64 -9.65 1.57
N VAL A 18 -9.66 -9.19 0.78
CA VAL A 18 -9.56 -7.77 0.34
C VAL A 18 -9.26 -7.60 -1.15
N ALA A 19 -9.28 -8.69 -1.93
CA ALA A 19 -9.01 -8.64 -3.36
C ALA A 19 -9.94 -7.69 -4.14
N GLU A 20 -11.21 -7.55 -3.71
CA GLU A 20 -12.20 -6.69 -4.35
C GLU A 20 -12.16 -5.22 -3.87
N ASN A 21 -11.25 -4.85 -2.96
CA ASN A 21 -11.20 -3.49 -2.41
C ASN A 21 -10.68 -2.48 -3.46
N PRO A 22 -11.50 -1.51 -3.93
CA PRO A 22 -11.13 -0.59 -5.00
C PRO A 22 -10.28 0.60 -4.52
N THR A 23 -9.97 0.70 -3.22
CA THR A 23 -9.27 1.86 -2.64
C THR A 23 -7.93 2.13 -3.32
N GLY A 24 -7.23 1.08 -3.75
CA GLY A 24 -5.97 1.22 -4.48
C GLY A 24 -6.10 1.99 -5.80
N VAL A 25 -7.25 1.94 -6.48
CA VAL A 25 -7.49 2.72 -7.70
C VAL A 25 -7.52 4.22 -7.37
N MET A 26 -8.25 4.59 -6.33
CA MET A 26 -8.37 5.99 -5.89
C MET A 26 -7.06 6.54 -5.32
N GLN A 27 -6.42 5.78 -4.42
CA GLN A 27 -5.22 6.25 -3.70
C GLN A 27 -4.02 6.39 -4.64
N ASN A 28 -3.75 5.40 -5.49
CA ASN A 28 -2.62 5.49 -6.43
C ASN A 28 -2.81 6.63 -7.45
N ALA A 29 -4.05 6.90 -7.89
CA ALA A 29 -4.33 8.06 -8.73
C ALA A 29 -4.06 9.40 -8.00
N ALA A 30 -4.42 9.49 -6.71
CA ALA A 30 -4.14 10.66 -5.90
C ALA A 30 -2.63 10.86 -5.68
N PHE A 31 -1.86 9.80 -5.41
CA PHE A 31 -0.40 9.87 -5.29
C PHE A 31 0.25 10.40 -6.57
N GLN A 32 -0.18 9.90 -7.72
CA GLN A 32 0.29 10.37 -9.02
C GLN A 32 -0.04 11.86 -9.24
N ALA A 33 -1.29 12.28 -8.94
CA ALA A 33 -1.72 13.66 -9.10
C ALA A 33 -0.94 14.65 -8.21
N LEU A 34 -0.44 14.18 -7.07
CA LEU A 34 0.34 14.96 -6.11
C LEU A 34 1.86 14.82 -6.27
N GLY A 35 2.34 14.00 -7.21
CA GLY A 35 3.77 13.74 -7.40
C GLY A 35 4.44 12.99 -6.25
N LEU A 36 3.68 12.16 -5.52
CA LEU A 36 4.18 11.34 -4.41
C LEU A 36 4.65 9.98 -4.94
N ASN A 37 5.89 9.58 -4.61
CA ASN A 37 6.44 8.26 -4.96
C ASN A 37 5.93 7.15 -4.01
N TRP A 38 4.61 6.96 -4.00
CA TRP A 38 3.89 6.11 -3.04
C TRP A 38 3.10 5.00 -3.76
N LEU A 39 2.95 3.86 -3.09
CA LEU A 39 2.13 2.75 -3.56
C LEU A 39 1.10 2.35 -2.50
N TYR A 40 -0.17 2.22 -2.91
CA TYR A 40 -1.23 1.59 -2.11
C TYR A 40 -1.39 0.12 -2.53
N LEU A 41 -1.32 -0.80 -1.57
CA LEU A 41 -1.47 -2.24 -1.79
C LEU A 41 -2.57 -2.86 -0.91
N ASN A 42 -3.27 -3.86 -1.44
CA ASN A 42 -4.14 -4.74 -0.66
C ASN A 42 -3.33 -5.97 -0.24
N PHE A 43 -3.23 -6.25 1.05
CA PHE A 43 -2.57 -7.47 1.56
C PHE A 43 -3.60 -8.39 2.21
N GLU A 44 -3.64 -9.62 1.74
CA GLU A 44 -4.46 -10.67 2.36
C GLU A 44 -3.82 -11.12 3.67
N VAL A 45 -4.40 -10.67 4.78
CA VAL A 45 -3.94 -10.96 6.13
C VAL A 45 -5.15 -11.39 6.96
N THR A 46 -5.13 -12.64 7.39
CA THR A 46 -6.15 -13.19 8.31
C THR A 46 -5.96 -12.63 9.72
N ALA A 47 -7.01 -12.70 10.55
CA ALA A 47 -6.96 -12.21 11.93
C ALA A 47 -5.82 -12.84 12.74
N ASP A 48 -5.59 -14.15 12.58
CA ASP A 48 -4.52 -14.88 13.27
C ASP A 48 -3.11 -14.41 12.89
N ASN A 49 -2.95 -13.86 11.68
CA ASN A 49 -1.66 -13.39 11.14
C ASN A 49 -1.47 -11.88 11.27
N LEU A 50 -2.47 -11.13 11.74
CA LEU A 50 -2.41 -9.67 11.81
C LEU A 50 -1.25 -9.16 12.66
N ALA A 51 -1.00 -9.79 13.81
CA ALA A 51 0.09 -9.40 14.69
C ALA A 51 1.46 -9.50 13.99
N GLY A 52 1.68 -10.59 13.23
CA GLY A 52 2.91 -10.77 12.45
C GLY A 52 3.02 -9.75 11.32
N ALA A 53 1.93 -9.52 10.58
CA ALA A 53 1.92 -8.54 9.49
C ALA A 53 2.24 -7.11 9.95
N VAL A 54 1.79 -6.73 11.16
CA VAL A 54 2.09 -5.41 11.74
C VAL A 54 3.54 -5.30 12.24
N GLN A 55 4.16 -6.41 12.65
CA GLN A 55 5.54 -6.41 13.15
C GLN A 55 6.58 -6.28 12.03
N GLY A 56 6.27 -6.71 10.81
CA GLY A 56 7.17 -6.69 9.66
C GLY A 56 7.97 -7.97 9.54
#